data_AF-A0A433WKF5-F1
#
_entry.id   AF-A0A433WKF5-F1
#
_cell.length_a   1.000
_cell.length_b   1.000
_cell.length_c   1.000
_cell.angle_alpha   90.00
_cell.angle_beta   90.00
_cell.angle_gamma   90.00
#
_symmetry.space_group_name_H-M   'P 1'
#
loop_
_entity.id
_entity.type
_entity.pdbx_description
1 polymer ?
#
loop_
_entity_poly.entity_id
_entity_poly.type
_entity_poly.pdbx_seq_one_letter_code
_entity_poly.pdbx_strand_id
1 'polypeptide(L)'
;MKKAKILLAAVAVLATVGGALAFKTTDTKVLYFQDPINQQCTIKQNKVALTQNPAVPLTRASIASTTLPCPLTRVTTLTIN
;
A
#
# COMPACT_ATOMS: atom_id res chain seq x y z
N MET A 1 -29.93 -34.14 -6.72
CA MET A 1 -29.79 -32.96 -5.81
C MET A 1 -28.49 -32.89 -4.98
N LYS A 2 -27.73 -33.98 -4.75
CA LYS A 2 -26.55 -33.96 -3.85
C LYS A 2 -25.30 -33.23 -4.40
N LYS A 3 -25.13 -33.16 -5.72
CA LYS A 3 -23.92 -32.60 -6.37
C LYS A 3 -23.82 -31.07 -6.27
N ALA A 4 -24.97 -30.37 -6.24
CA ALA A 4 -25.01 -28.90 -6.14
C ALA A 4 -24.50 -28.38 -4.79
N LYS A 5 -24.72 -29.13 -3.70
CA LYS A 5 -24.26 -28.75 -2.35
C LYS A 5 -22.73 -28.75 -2.22
N ILE A 6 -22.05 -29.62 -2.98
CA ILE A 6 -20.58 -29.75 -2.93
C ILE A 6 -19.91 -28.57 -3.66
N LEU A 7 -20.47 -28.14 -4.80
CA LEU A 7 -19.97 -26.96 -5.52
C LEU A 7 -20.13 -25.68 -4.69
N LEU A 8 -21.27 -25.52 -4.00
CA LEU A 8 -21.52 -24.37 -3.13
C LEU A 8 -20.52 -24.28 -1.96
N ALA A 9 -20.17 -25.42 -1.37
CA ALA A 9 -19.17 -25.46 -0.30
C ALA A 9 -17.76 -25.09 -0.80
N ALA A 10 -17.38 -25.54 -2.00
CA ALA A 10 -16.08 -25.20 -2.58
C ALA A 10 -15.94 -23.69 -2.86
N VAL A 11 -16.98 -23.06 -3.42
CA VAL A 11 -16.97 -21.61 -3.68
C VAL A 11 -16.90 -20.79 -2.38
N ALA A 12 -17.58 -21.23 -1.33
CA ALA A 12 -17.52 -20.57 -0.02
C ALA A 12 -16.10 -20.60 0.57
N VAL A 13 -15.39 -21.72 0.45
CA VAL A 13 -14.00 -21.84 0.95
C VAL A 13 -13.04 -20.99 0.12
N LEU A 14 -13.18 -20.95 -1.21
CA LEU A 14 -12.35 -20.08 -2.04
C LEU A 14 -12.62 -18.59 -1.76
N ALA A 15 -13.87 -18.21 -1.51
CA ALA A 15 -14.22 -16.82 -1.20
C ALA A 15 -13.65 -16.35 0.14
N THR A 16 -13.67 -17.18 1.18
CA THR A 16 -13.12 -16.81 2.49
C THR A 16 -11.59 -16.72 2.46
N VAL A 17 -10.92 -17.66 1.80
CA VAL A 17 -9.46 -17.64 1.66
C VAL A 17 -9.01 -16.48 0.75
N GLY A 18 -9.71 -16.25 -0.37
CA GLY A 18 -9.45 -15.13 -1.27
C GLY A 18 -9.65 -13.77 -0.60
N GLY A 19 -10.72 -13.62 0.20
CA GLY A 19 -10.99 -12.41 0.97
C GLY A 19 -9.93 -12.13 2.05
N ALA A 20 -9.48 -13.16 2.76
CA ALA A 20 -8.43 -13.01 3.78
C ALA A 20 -7.08 -12.59 3.19
N LEU A 21 -6.73 -13.08 2.00
CA LEU A 21 -5.49 -12.73 1.31
C LEU A 21 -5.53 -11.31 0.74
N ALA A 22 -6.68 -10.85 0.24
CA ALA A 22 -6.86 -9.51 -0.31
C ALA A 22 -6.73 -8.40 0.75
N PHE A 23 -7.13 -8.68 2.00
CA PHE A 23 -6.93 -7.72 3.10
C PHE A 23 -5.44 -7.50 3.39
N LYS A 24 -4.64 -8.56 3.39
CA LYS A 24 -3.23 -8.49 3.77
C LYS A 24 -2.36 -7.72 2.75
N THR A 25 -2.75 -7.70 1.48
CA THR A 25 -1.99 -6.99 0.43
C THR A 25 -2.29 -5.49 0.38
N THR A 26 -3.40 -5.03 0.95
CA THR A 26 -3.83 -3.63 0.85
C THR A 26 -3.05 -2.70 1.80
N ASP A 27 -2.52 -3.23 2.91
CA ASP A 27 -1.87 -2.45 3.98
C ASP A 27 -0.41 -2.05 3.73
N THR A 28 0.23 -2.56 2.67
CA THR A 28 1.64 -2.26 2.40
C THR A 28 1.80 -1.33 1.20
N LYS A 29 1.25 -0.12 1.32
CA LYS A 29 1.71 0.98 0.46
C LYS A 29 3.14 1.33 0.84
N VAL A 30 4.03 1.09 -0.11
CA VAL A 30 5.45 1.45 -0.05
C VAL A 30 5.59 2.83 -0.66
N LEU A 31 6.24 3.75 0.04
CA LEU A 31 6.63 5.05 -0.50
C LEU A 31 8.15 5.18 -0.50
N TYR A 32 8.67 5.86 -1.51
CA TYR A 32 10.08 6.17 -1.69
C TYR A 32 10.32 7.63 -1.34
N PHE A 33 11.19 7.88 -0.38
CA PHE A 33 11.56 9.20 0.12
C PHE A 33 12.89 9.67 -0.48
N GLN A 34 13.09 10.99 -0.43
CA GLN A 34 14.32 11.61 -0.91
C GLN A 34 15.54 11.18 -0.09
N ASP A 35 16.56 10.71 -0.80
CA ASP A 35 17.88 10.47 -0.27
C ASP A 35 18.66 11.79 -0.14
N PRO A 36 19.27 12.09 1.02
CA PRO A 36 19.96 13.36 1.25
C PRO A 36 21.26 13.50 0.46
N ILE A 37 21.83 12.39 -0.05
CA ILE A 37 23.12 12.38 -0.75
C ILE A 37 22.89 12.58 -2.25
N ASN A 38 21.97 11.82 -2.83
CA ASN A 38 21.74 11.83 -4.29
C ASN A 38 20.50 12.64 -4.71
N GLN A 39 19.70 13.15 -3.76
CA GLN A 39 18.41 13.81 -4.00
C GLN A 39 17.38 12.95 -4.75
N GLN A 40 17.63 11.63 -4.83
CA GLN A 40 16.82 10.65 -5.53
C GLN A 40 15.76 10.03 -4.62
N CYS A 41 14.66 9.55 -5.20
CA CYS A 41 13.61 8.86 -4.45
C CYS A 41 13.96 7.38 -4.31
N THR A 42 14.88 7.05 -3.41
CA THR A 42 15.38 5.68 -3.23
C THR A 42 15.12 5.12 -1.82
N ILE A 43 14.83 5.97 -0.83
CA ILE A 43 14.63 5.53 0.55
C ILE A 43 13.24 4.93 0.70
N LYS A 44 13.17 3.59 0.71
CA LYS A 44 11.92 2.85 0.87
C LYS A 44 11.42 2.92 2.31
N GLN A 45 10.22 3.45 2.53
CA GLN A 45 9.50 3.33 3.80
C GLN A 45 8.19 2.55 3.61
N ASN A 46 7.95 1.64 4.55
CA ASN A 46 6.74 0.85 4.64
C ASN A 46 5.76 1.54 5.62
N LYS A 47 4.45 1.28 5.46
CA LYS A 47 3.37 1.85 6.30
C LYS A 47 3.19 3.36 6.14
N VAL A 48 3.34 3.88 4.93
CA VAL A 48 3.10 5.29 4.64
C VAL A 48 2.13 5.39 3.46
N ALA A 49 1.17 6.31 3.54
CA ALA A 49 0.22 6.59 2.48
C ALA A 49 0.28 8.06 2.05
N LEU A 50 -0.03 8.31 0.77
CA LEU A 50 -0.30 9.65 0.29
C LEU A 50 -1.60 10.15 0.93
N THR A 51 -1.56 11.36 1.49
CA THR A 51 -2.73 12.03 2.06
C THR A 51 -3.03 13.30 1.26
N GLN A 52 -4.29 13.71 1.21
CA GLN A 52 -4.68 15.02 0.67
C GLN A 52 -4.95 16.03 1.79
N ASN A 53 -4.72 15.66 3.05
CA ASN A 53 -4.99 16.51 4.20
C ASN A 53 -4.06 17.75 4.19
N PRO A 54 -4.59 18.98 4.08
CA PRO A 54 -3.78 20.20 4.02
C PRO A 54 -3.04 20.51 5.32
N ALA A 55 -3.41 19.89 6.45
CA ALA A 55 -2.74 20.05 7.74
C ALA A 55 -1.40 19.30 7.84
N VAL A 56 -1.14 18.35 6.93
CA VAL A 56 0.08 17.54 6.95
C VAL A 56 1.18 18.22 6.12
N PRO A 57 2.40 18.41 6.66
CA PRO A 57 3.48 19.06 5.92
C PRO A 57 3.82 18.32 4.62
N LEU A 58 4.24 19.06 3.59
CA LEU A 58 4.71 18.47 2.34
C LEU A 58 6.09 17.85 2.57
N THR A 59 6.27 16.64 2.07
CA THR A 59 7.52 15.88 2.13
C THR A 59 7.87 15.39 0.74
N ARG A 60 9.15 15.25 0.43
CA ARG A 60 9.59 14.75 -0.87
C ARG A 60 9.48 13.23 -0.90
N ALA A 61 8.45 12.73 -1.56
CA ALA A 61 8.16 11.31 -1.66
C ALA A 61 7.45 10.94 -2.97
N SER A 62 7.71 9.72 -3.44
CA SER A 62 7.18 9.15 -4.67
C SER A 62 6.66 7.72 -4.44
N ILE A 63 5.68 7.31 -5.24
CA ILE A 63 5.16 5.93 -5.25
C ILE A 63 6.11 4.95 -5.97
N ALA A 64 7.12 5.46 -6.66
CA ALA A 64 8.10 4.67 -7.38
C ALA A 64 9.51 5.19 -7.11
N SER A 65 10.48 4.28 -7.16
CA SER A 65 11.89 4.65 -7.10
C SER A 65 12.26 5.45 -8.36
N THR A 66 12.72 6.68 -8.20
CA THR A 66 13.12 7.53 -9.33
C THR A 66 14.50 8.11 -9.11
N THR A 67 15.30 8.11 -10.16
CA THR A 67 16.61 8.80 -10.22
C THR A 67 16.46 10.31 -10.42
N LEU A 68 15.24 10.79 -10.65
CA LEU A 68 14.84 12.19 -10.76
C LEU A 68 14.53 12.78 -9.37
N PRO A 69 14.58 14.12 -9.22
CA PRO A 69 14.26 14.79 -7.97
C PRO A 69 12.84 14.46 -7.51
N CYS A 70 12.73 14.07 -6.24
CA CYS A 70 11.48 13.67 -5.64
C CYS A 70 10.41 14.77 -5.68
N PRO A 71 9.18 14.47 -6.13
CA PRO A 71 8.07 15.41 -6.07
C PRO A 71 7.67 15.68 -4.61
N LEU A 72 7.19 16.90 -4.35
CA LEU A 72 6.60 17.29 -3.07
C LEU A 72 5.20 16.70 -2.97
N THR A 73 4.99 15.80 -2.02
CA THR A 73 3.71 15.14 -1.78
C THR A 73 3.41 15.16 -0.29
N ARG A 74 2.14 15.00 0.09
CA ARG A 74 1.77 14.91 1.51
C ARG A 74 1.67 13.44 1.88
N VAL A 75 2.33 13.06 2.97
CA VAL A 75 2.42 11.68 3.41
C VAL A 75 1.95 11.53 4.85
N THR A 76 1.16 10.51 5.11
CA THR A 76 0.69 10.13 6.45
C THR A 76 1.18 8.72 6.74
N THR A 77 1.73 8.52 7.94
CA THR A 77 2.03 7.19 8.47
C THR A 77 0.73 6.45 8.76
N LEU A 78 0.57 5.27 8.17
CA LEU A 78 -0.51 4.35 8.49
C LEU A 78 -0.10 3.58 9.76
N THR A 79 -0.49 4.11 10.91
CA THR A 79 -0.42 3.36 12.17
C THR A 79 -1.56 2.34 12.16
N ILE A 80 -1.26 1.12 11.72
CA ILE A 80 -2.17 -0.02 11.88
C ILE A 80 -2.11 -0.39 13.37
N ASN A 81 -3.19 -0.08 14.09
CA ASN A 81 -3.40 -0.48 15.49
C ASN A 81 -4.03 -1.88 15.52
#